data_AF-A0A162IGL5-F1
#
_entry.id   AF-A0A162IGL5-F1
#
_cell.length_a   1.000
_cell.length_b   1.000
_cell.length_c   1.000
_cell.angle_alpha   90.00
_cell.angle_beta   90.00
_cell.angle_gamma   90.00
#
_symmetry.space_group_name_H-M   'P 1'
#
loop_
_entity.id
_entity.type
_entity.pdbx_description
1 polymer ?
#
loop_
_entity_poly.entity_id
_entity_poly.type
_entity_poly.pdbx_seq_one_letter_code
_entity_poly.pdbx_strand_id
1 'polypeptide(L)' 'MSEIFYTYNEIQREKANLLLKNFMFEMIEQKDYGWKEDGRKMTHDEIKAMIEDKLGCLEDSQFDVLIEKIVNAVFDTF' A
#
# COMPACT_ATOMS: atom_id res chain seq x y z
N MET A 1 31.23 -8.55 -0.69
CA MET A 1 29.90 -7.94 -0.82
C MET A 1 29.34 -8.41 -2.14
N SER A 2 28.25 -9.17 -2.13
CA SER A 2 27.50 -9.47 -3.36
C SER A 2 26.74 -8.20 -3.75
N GLU A 3 27.02 -7.66 -4.93
CA GLU A 3 26.20 -6.58 -5.49
C GLU A 3 24.80 -7.16 -5.77
N ILE A 4 23.79 -6.61 -5.10
CA ILE A 4 22.39 -6.92 -5.37
C ILE A 4 22.02 -6.15 -6.63
N PHE A 5 21.81 -6.87 -7.73
CA PHE A 5 21.34 -6.28 -8.98
C PHE A 5 19.82 -6.33 -9.03
N TYR A 6 19.19 -5.17 -8.87
CA TYR A 6 17.77 -5.01 -9.12
C TYR A 6 17.51 -4.76 -10.59
N THR A 7 16.47 -5.39 -11.12
CA THR A 7 15.88 -5.02 -12.39
C THR A 7 15.19 -3.66 -12.29
N TYR A 8 15.05 -2.98 -13.42
CA TYR A 8 14.29 -1.73 -13.49
C TYR A 8 12.86 -1.89 -12.93
N ASN A 9 12.21 -3.02 -13.21
CA ASN A 9 10.84 -3.28 -12.76
C ASN A 9 10.76 -3.45 -11.24
N GLU A 10 11.73 -4.13 -10.61
CA GLU A 10 11.79 -4.25 -9.15
C GLU A 10 11.96 -2.88 -8.47
N ILE A 11 12.80 -2.00 -9.05
CA ILE A 11 12.96 -0.62 -8.55
C ILE A 11 11.66 0.17 -8.67
N GLN A 12 10.95 0.05 -9.80
CA GLN A 12 9.68 0.76 -9.99
C GLN A 12 8.60 0.23 -9.05
N ARG A 13 8.55 -1.08 -8.82
CA ARG A 13 7.66 -1.69 -7.83
C ARG A 13 7.92 -1.14 -6.44
N GLU A 14 9.17 -1.12 -6.00
CA GLU A 14 9.53 -0.64 -4.66
C GLU A 14 9.14 0.84 -4.48
N LYS A 15 9.39 1.68 -5.49
CA LYS A 15 8.95 3.09 -5.48
C LYS A 15 7.44 3.23 -5.39
N ALA A 16 6.70 2.47 -6.19
CA ALA A 16 5.23 2.48 -6.16
C ALA A 16 4.70 2.02 -4.80
N ASN A 17 5.29 0.96 -4.22
CA ASN A 17 4.97 0.47 -2.88
C ASN A 17 5.20 1.54 -1.82
N LEU A 18 6.34 2.22 -1.84
CA LEU A 18 6.67 3.28 -0.88
C LEU A 18 5.69 4.45 -0.98
N LEU A 19 5.39 4.90 -2.20
CA LEU A 19 4.43 5.99 -2.42
C LEU A 19 3.03 5.61 -1.93
N LEU A 20 2.55 4.42 -2.30
CA LEU A 20 1.24 3.91 -1.92
C LEU A 20 1.11 3.75 -0.40
N LYS A 21 2.14 3.18 0.24
CA LYS A 21 2.19 3.05 1.70
C LYS A 21 2.09 4.41 2.39
N ASN A 22 2.93 5.36 1.98
CA ASN A 22 2.94 6.70 2.57
C ASN A 22 1.58 7.39 2.39
N PHE A 23 0.97 7.28 1.21
CA PHE A 23 -0.35 7.82 0.95
C PHE A 23 -1.41 7.23 1.89
N MET A 24 -1.47 5.89 2.03
CA MET A 24 -2.43 5.25 2.93
C MET A 24 -2.18 5.61 4.40
N PHE A 25 -0.93 5.73 4.82
CA PHE A 25 -0.58 6.12 6.19
C PHE A 25 -1.04 7.54 6.51
N GLU A 26 -0.81 8.48 5.60
CA GLU A 26 -1.32 9.85 5.73
C GLU A 26 -2.85 9.88 5.80
N MET A 27 -3.54 9.06 5.02
CA MET A 27 -5.01 8.95 5.11
C MET A 27 -5.48 8.48 6.49
N ILE A 28 -4.79 7.51 7.08
CA ILE A 28 -5.09 7.00 8.44
C ILE A 28 -4.83 8.06 9.50
N GLU A 29 -3.77 8.86 9.35
CA GLU A 29 -3.47 9.94 10.30
C GLU A 29 -4.46 11.10 10.19
N GLN A 30 -4.86 11.46 8.96
CA GLN A 30 -5.75 12.59 8.71
C GLN A 30 -7.22 12.29 9.00
N LYS A 31 -7.63 11.02 8.93
CA LYS A 31 -8.99 10.61 9.20
C LYS A 31 -8.99 9.45 10.16
N ASP A 32 -9.87 9.53 11.17
CA ASP A 32 -10.19 8.41 12.03
C ASP A 32 -10.99 7.35 11.24
N TYR A 33 -10.28 6.62 10.37
CA TYR A 33 -10.81 5.47 9.66
C TYR A 33 -11.08 4.39 10.70
N GLY A 34 -12.35 4.29 11.12
CA GLY A 34 -12.82 3.31 12.10
C GLY A 34 -12.82 1.88 11.58
N TRP A 35 -11.66 1.37 11.16
CA TRP A 35 -11.50 -0.04 10.86
C TRP A 35 -11.68 -0.86 12.12
N LYS A 36 -12.48 -1.90 11.98
CA LYS A 36 -12.83 -2.82 13.04
C LYS A 36 -12.47 -4.23 12.61
N GLU A 37 -11.77 -4.92 13.48
CA GLU A 37 -11.46 -6.34 13.35
C GLU A 37 -11.97 -7.02 14.62
N ASP A 38 -12.63 -8.17 14.50
CA ASP A 38 -13.26 -8.90 15.62
C ASP A 38 -14.12 -8.05 16.55
N GLY A 39 -14.82 -7.06 15.99
CA GLY A 39 -15.74 -6.18 16.72
C GLY A 39 -15.07 -5.08 17.55
N ARG A 40 -13.73 -5.03 17.64
CA ARG A 40 -13.00 -3.91 18.25
C ARG A 40 -12.50 -2.94 17.20
N LYS A 41 -12.36 -1.67 17.57
CA LYS A 41 -11.69 -0.67 16.74
C LYS A 41 -10.18 -0.92 16.78
N MET A 42 -9.55 -0.96 15.61
CA MET A 42 -8.10 -1.06 15.49
C MET A 42 -7.46 0.31 15.78
N THR A 43 -6.26 0.28 16.32
CA THR A 43 -5.38 1.44 16.47
C THR A 43 -4.74 1.79 15.11
N HIS A 44 -4.25 3.02 14.96
CA HIS A 44 -3.56 3.42 13.73
C HIS A 44 -2.37 2.51 13.40
N ASP A 45 -1.60 2.11 14.41
CA ASP A 45 -0.43 1.24 14.21
C ASP A 45 -0.83 -0.16 13.74
N GLU A 46 -1.90 -0.74 14.29
CA GLU A 46 -2.44 -2.02 13.82
C GLU A 46 -2.92 -1.95 12.37
N ILE A 47 -3.58 -0.85 12.02
CA ILE A 47 -4.03 -0.60 10.65
C ILE A 47 -2.83 -0.48 9.69
N LYS A 48 -1.79 0.28 10.08
CA LYS A 48 -0.56 0.45 9.27
C LYS A 48 0.18 -0.86 9.07
N ALA A 49 0.34 -1.66 10.12
CA ALA A 49 0.98 -2.97 10.05
C ALA A 49 0.20 -3.91 9.12
N MET A 50 -1.13 -3.94 9.22
CA MET A 50 -1.97 -4.75 8.33
C MET A 50 -1.81 -4.32 6.86
N ILE A 51 -1.68 -3.02 6.59
CA ILE A 51 -1.45 -2.52 5.23
C ILE A 51 -0.09 -2.97 4.70
N GLU A 52 0.96 -2.88 5.52
CA GLU A 52 2.30 -3.35 5.16
C GLU A 52 2.30 -4.84 4.83
N ASP A 53 1.67 -5.67 5.68
CA ASP A 53 1.53 -7.10 5.44
C ASP A 53 0.77 -7.38 4.15
N LYS A 54 -0.38 -6.71 3.95
CA LYS A 54 -1.19 -6.90 2.74
C LYS A 54 -0.43 -6.53 1.48
N LEU A 55 0.30 -5.41 1.47
CA LEU A 55 1.10 -5.00 0.31
C LEU A 55 2.29 -5.93 0.08
N GLY A 56 2.96 -6.37 1.15
CA GLY A 56 4.09 -7.29 1.08
C GLY A 56 3.74 -8.69 0.55
N CYS A 57 2.49 -9.13 0.76
CA CYS A 57 1.99 -10.42 0.27
C CYS A 57 1.51 -10.40 -1.19
N LEU A 58 1.46 -9.24 -1.87
CA LEU A 58 0.99 -9.18 -3.26
C LEU A 58 2.07 -9.69 -4.21
N GLU A 59 1.67 -10.59 -5.11
CA GLU A 59 2.45 -10.94 -6.29
C GLU A 59 2.51 -9.78 -7.29
N ASP A 60 3.40 -9.88 -8.28
CA ASP A 60 3.57 -8.82 -9.28
C ASP A 60 2.30 -8.49 -10.05
N SER A 61 1.61 -9.52 -10.53
CA SER A 61 0.36 -9.37 -11.27
C SER A 61 -0.74 -8.71 -10.43
N GLN A 62 -0.79 -8.99 -9.13
CA GLN A 62 -1.81 -8.44 -8.23
C GLN A 62 -1.52 -6.99 -7.88
N PHE A 63 -0.23 -6.65 -7.74
CA PHE A 63 0.20 -5.29 -7.46
C PHE A 63 -0.10 -4.35 -8.63
N ASP A 64 0.18 -4.77 -9.86
CA ASP A 64 -0.12 -3.97 -11.07
C ASP A 64 -1.63 -3.67 -11.18
N VAL A 65 -2.48 -4.68 -10.91
CA VAL A 65 -3.95 -4.51 -10.88
C VAL A 65 -4.37 -3.54 -9.78
N LEU A 66 -3.72 -3.58 -8.61
CA LEU A 66 -4.02 -2.63 -7.53
C LEU A 66 -3.67 -1.19 -7.94
N ILE A 67 -2.50 -0.99 -8.54
CA ILE A 67 -2.07 0.33 -9.04
C ILE A 67 -3.04 0.86 -10.09
N GLU A 68 -3.43 0.03 -11.06
CA GLU A 68 -4.40 0.41 -12.10
C GLU A 68 -5.73 0.86 -11.48
N LYS A 69 -6.27 0.09 -10.51
CA LYS A 69 -7.50 0.45 -9.81
C LYS A 69 -7.40 1.76 -9.05
N ILE A 70 -6.27 2.02 -8.41
CA ILE A 70 -6.04 3.27 -7.67
C ILE A 70 -5.97 4.45 -8.63
N VAL A 71 -5.20 4.32 -9.72
CA VAL A 71 -5.10 5.35 -10.76
C VAL A 71 -6.48 5.65 -11.33
N ASN A 72 -7.23 4.63 -11.73
CA ASN A 72 -8.58 4.80 -12.26
C ASN A 72 -9.50 5.47 -11.23
N ALA A 73 -9.50 5.03 -9.97
CA ALA A 73 -10.31 5.67 -8.93
C ALA A 73 -9.95 7.15 -8.71
N VAL A 74 -8.66 7.51 -8.76
CA VAL A 74 -8.23 8.91 -8.62
C VAL A 74 -8.66 9.73 -9.83
N PHE A 75 -8.45 9.25 -11.06
CA PHE A 75 -8.74 10.00 -12.27
C PHE A 75 -10.22 10.02 -12.65
N ASP A 76 -11.00 8.97 -12.36
CA ASP A 76 -12.46 8.94 -12.56
C ASP A 76 -13.21 9.85 -11.57
N THR A 77 -12.52 10.36 -10.54
CA THR A 77 -13.07 11.34 -9.60
C THR A 77 -12.92 12.80 -10.09
N PHE A 78 -12.28 13.03 -11.23
CA PHE A 78 -12.12 14.35 -11.88
C PHE A 78 -12.95 14.46 -13.16
#